data_AF-A0A963F786-F1
#
_entry.id   AF-A0A963F786-F1
#
_cell.length_a   1.000
_cell.length_b   1.000
_cell.length_c   1.000
_cell.angle_alpha   90.00
_cell.angle_beta   90.00
_cell.angle_gamma   90.00
#
_symmetry.space_group_name_H-M   'P 1'
#
loop_
_entity.id
_entity.type
_entity.pdbx_description
1 polymer ?
#
loop_
_entity_poly.entity_id
_entity_poly.type
_entity_poly.pdbx_seq_one_letter_code
_entity_poly.pdbx_strand_id
1 'polypeptide(L)'
;MVIGTREHYRWLRGIVNALVLLNAIDGVLTIVWIETGHFIETNPLMDLLLSTNPVLFISVKMLLVCLGIVLLWRCRDSGLAVISIFFCFTAYCYVLTFHFNALNILLLTG
;
A
#
# COMPACT_ATOMS: atom_id res chain seq x y z
N MET A 1 -1.01 -12.31 28.53
CA MET A 1 -0.50 -13.31 27.58
C MET A 1 0.46 -12.62 26.65
N VAL A 2 1.70 -13.10 26.54
CA VAL A 2 2.63 -12.62 25.51
C VAL A 2 2.21 -13.27 24.19
N ILE A 3 1.61 -12.51 23.29
CA ILE A 3 1.17 -13.00 21.99
C ILE A 3 2.36 -12.90 21.04
N GLY A 4 3.01 -14.03 20.75
CA GLY A 4 4.04 -14.10 19.70
C GLY A 4 5.36 -14.72 20.15
N THR A 5 5.88 -15.66 19.35
CA THR A 5 7.25 -16.18 19.48
C THR A 5 8.21 -15.27 18.71
N ARG A 6 9.52 -15.42 18.94
CA ARG A 6 10.55 -14.72 18.14
C ARG A 6 10.39 -14.97 16.63
N GLU A 7 9.94 -16.17 16.26
CA GLU A 7 9.66 -16.51 14.86
C GLU A 7 8.44 -15.75 14.33
N HIS A 8 7.34 -15.69 15.08
CA HIS A 8 6.15 -14.92 14.66
C HIS A 8 6.49 -13.45 14.38
N TYR A 9 7.31 -12.82 15.21
CA TYR A 9 7.74 -11.44 14.96
C TYR A 9 8.68 -11.31 13.75
N ARG A 10 9.44 -12.35 13.39
CA ARG A 10 10.27 -12.35 12.17
C ARG A 10 9.38 -12.38 10.92
N TRP A 11 8.38 -13.27 10.90
CA TRP A 11 7.38 -13.34 9.83
C TRP A 11 6.60 -12.03 9.69
N LEU A 12 6.12 -11.48 10.82
CA LEU A 12 5.39 -10.21 10.83
C LEU A 12 6.24 -9.06 10.27
N ARG A 13 7.54 -9.04 10.56
CA ARG A 13 8.47 -8.05 10.00
C ARG A 13 8.60 -8.18 8.49
N GLY A 14 8.63 -9.42 7.98
CA GLY A 14 8.59 -9.68 6.53
C GLY A 14 7.32 -9.13 5.88
N ILE A 15 6.16 -9.35 6.48
CA ILE A 15 4.87 -8.83 5.99
C ILE A 15 4.85 -7.29 6.00
N VAL A 16 5.36 -6.68 7.06
CA VAL A 16 5.48 -5.22 7.16
C VAL A 16 6.40 -4.65 6.08
N ASN A 17 7.54 -5.29 5.81
CA ASN A 17 8.43 -4.88 4.73
C ASN A 17 7.75 -5.03 3.36
N ALA A 18 7.00 -6.12 3.17
CA ALA A 18 6.23 -6.33 1.96
C ALA A 18 5.14 -5.27 1.79
N LEU A 19 4.47 -4.84 2.87
CA LEU A 19 3.50 -3.73 2.84
C LEU A 19 4.10 -2.43 2.33
N VAL A 20 5.31 -2.07 2.79
CA VAL A 20 6.02 -0.87 2.31
C VAL A 20 6.33 -1.00 0.81
N LEU A 21 6.82 -2.17 0.39
CA LEU A 21 7.13 -2.41 -1.02
C LEU A 21 5.87 -2.37 -1.91
N LEU A 22 4.79 -3.02 -1.47
CA LEU A 22 3.52 -3.02 -2.17
C LEU A 22 2.95 -1.61 -2.30
N ASN A 23 3.03 -0.79 -1.24
CA ASN A 23 2.60 0.60 -1.29
C ASN A 23 3.43 1.46 -2.27
N ALA A 24 4.74 1.23 -2.34
CA ALA A 24 5.60 1.92 -3.29
C ALA A 24 5.23 1.55 -4.74
N ILE A 25 5.04 0.25 -5.03
CA ILE A 25 4.62 -0.24 -6.35
C ILE A 25 3.25 0.33 -6.72
N ASP A 26 2.30 0.29 -5.79
CA ASP A 26 0.96 0.86 -5.95
C ASP A 26 0.99 2.36 -6.30
N GLY A 27 1.84 3.16 -5.63
CA GLY A 27 2.02 4.57 -5.95
C GLY A 27 2.57 4.80 -7.36
N VAL A 28 3.56 4.02 -7.79
CA VAL A 28 4.11 4.11 -9.16
C VAL A 28 3.05 3.72 -10.20
N LEU A 29 2.32 2.63 -9.96
CA LEU A 29 1.25 2.19 -10.86
C LEU A 29 0.14 3.23 -10.95
N THR A 30 -0.21 3.88 -9.84
CA THR A 30 -1.21 4.99 -9.82
C THR A 30 -0.79 6.12 -10.76
N ILE A 31 0.48 6.55 -10.72
CA ILE A 31 0.99 7.62 -11.60
C ILE A 31 0.91 7.22 -13.06
N VAL A 32 1.43 6.03 -13.41
CA VAL A 32 1.37 5.51 -14.79
C VAL A 32 -0.09 5.43 -15.28
N TRP A 33 -1.01 5.07 -14.39
CA TRP A 33 -2.43 4.95 -14.72
C TRP A 33 -3.11 6.29 -15.02
N ILE A 34 -2.76 7.33 -14.27
CA ILE A 34 -3.30 8.68 -14.48
C ILE A 34 -2.71 9.31 -15.74
N GLU A 35 -1.40 9.13 -15.98
CA GLU A 35 -0.75 9.66 -17.19
C GLU A 35 -1.30 9.05 -18.48
N THR A 36 -1.80 7.81 -18.42
CA THR A 36 -2.47 7.15 -19.55
C THR A 36 -3.95 7.56 -19.70
N GLY A 37 -4.48 8.42 -18.82
CA GLY A 37 -5.79 9.07 -18.97
C GLY A 37 -7.00 8.20 -18.61
N HIS A 38 -6.79 7.06 -17.94
CA HIS A 38 -7.82 6.03 -17.79
C HIS A 38 -8.64 6.08 -16.49
N PHE A 39 -8.24 6.83 -15.46
CA PHE A 39 -8.98 6.85 -14.18
C PHE A 39 -8.76 8.12 -13.34
N ILE A 40 -9.78 8.50 -12.56
CA ILE A 40 -9.72 9.60 -11.58
C ILE A 40 -9.43 8.99 -10.20
N GLU A 41 -8.51 9.58 -9.44
CA GLU A 41 -8.19 9.12 -8.09
C GLU A 41 -9.38 9.39 -7.15
N THR A 42 -9.97 8.34 -6.58
CA THR A 42 -11.17 8.47 -5.73
C THR A 42 -10.87 9.18 -4.41
N ASN A 43 -9.62 9.16 -3.93
CA ASN A 43 -9.22 9.82 -2.70
C ASN A 43 -8.94 11.31 -2.96
N PRO A 44 -9.76 12.26 -2.46
CA PRO A 44 -9.65 13.67 -2.79
C PRO A 44 -8.31 14.30 -2.38
N LEU A 45 -7.72 13.82 -1.28
CA LEU A 45 -6.39 14.29 -0.86
C LEU A 45 -5.32 13.82 -1.84
N MET A 46 -5.41 12.57 -2.29
CA MET A 46 -4.42 11.99 -3.21
C MET A 46 -4.55 12.60 -4.60
N ASP A 47 -5.77 12.85 -5.08
CA ASP A 47 -6.03 13.53 -6.34
C ASP A 47 -5.43 14.95 -6.37
N LEU A 48 -5.61 15.70 -5.28
CA LEU A 48 -4.98 17.02 -5.12
C LEU A 48 -3.44 16.94 -5.14
N LEU A 49 -2.86 15.94 -4.48
CA LEU A 49 -1.41 15.77 -4.44
C LEU A 49 -0.85 15.35 -5.82
N LEU A 50 -1.54 14.43 -6.51
CA LEU A 50 -1.18 13.95 -7.85
C LEU A 50 -1.21 15.09 -8.87
N SER A 51 -2.29 15.88 -8.87
CA SER A 51 -2.45 17.04 -9.76
C SER A 51 -1.43 18.15 -9.49
N THR A 52 -0.93 18.27 -8.25
CA THR A 52 0.10 19.25 -7.91
C THR A 52 1.49 18.77 -8.31
N ASN A 53 1.90 17.58 -7.86
CA ASN A 53 3.21 17.01 -8.14
C ASN A 53 3.23 15.49 -7.84
N PRO A 54 3.53 14.62 -8.82
CA PRO A 54 3.59 13.17 -8.61
C PRO A 54 4.57 12.71 -7.51
N VAL A 55 5.67 13.44 -7.31
CA VAL A 55 6.64 13.16 -6.24
C VAL A 55 6.07 13.49 -4.87
N LEU A 56 5.29 14.56 -4.74
CA LEU A 56 4.60 14.89 -3.49
C LEU A 56 3.56 13.82 -3.14
N PHE A 57 2.81 13.34 -4.13
CA PHE A 57 1.89 12.21 -3.94
C PHE A 57 2.59 10.97 -3.37
N ILE A 58 3.66 10.49 -4.01
CA ILE A 58 4.40 9.31 -3.51
C ILE A 58 4.92 9.60 -2.10
N SER A 59 5.50 10.77 -1.86
CA SER A 59 6.12 11.12 -0.58
C SER A 59 5.10 11.10 0.56
N VAL A 60 3.93 11.72 0.36
CA VAL A 60 2.87 11.75 1.37
C VAL A 60 2.26 10.36 1.57
N LYS A 61 2.01 9.61 0.49
CA LYS A 61 1.47 8.25 0.53
C LYS A 61 2.40 7.31 1.33
N MET A 62 3.70 7.35 1.03
CA MET A 62 4.72 6.59 1.77
C MET A 62 4.78 7.02 3.23
N LEU A 63 4.76 8.33 3.52
CA LEU A 63 4.79 8.83 4.89
C LEU A 63 3.61 8.31 5.70
N LEU A 64 2.39 8.40 5.17
CA LEU A 64 1.18 7.94 5.84
C LEU A 64 1.22 6.44 6.13
N VAL A 65 1.65 5.63 5.15
CA VAL A 65 1.76 4.18 5.32
C VAL A 65 2.84 3.81 6.33
N CYS A 66 4.02 4.44 6.25
CA CYS A 66 5.09 4.21 7.23
C CYS A 66 4.65 4.60 8.65
N LEU A 67 3.93 5.71 8.84
CA LEU A 67 3.39 6.10 10.14
C LEU A 67 2.37 5.09 10.67
N GLY A 68 1.45 4.62 9.82
CA GLY A 68 0.49 3.58 10.17
C GLY A 68 1.17 2.27 10.57
N ILE A 69 2.19 1.87 9.82
CA ILE A 69 3.01 0.69 10.12
C ILE A 69 3.73 0.85 11.46
N VAL A 70 4.36 2.00 11.72
CA VAL A 70 5.04 2.25 13.00
C VAL A 70 4.07 2.15 14.17
N LEU A 71 2.85 2.67 14.02
CA LEU A 71 1.80 2.58 15.03
C LEU A 71 1.37 1.12 15.27
N LEU A 72 1.07 0.38 14.20
CA LEU A 72 0.71 -1.04 14.29
C LEU A 72 1.85 -1.89 14.87
N TRP A 73 3.10 -1.58 14.51
CA TRP A 73 4.28 -2.28 15.02
C TRP A 73 4.54 -1.99 16.50
N ARG A 74 4.24 -0.77 16.98
CA ARG A 74 4.27 -0.45 18.41
C ARG A 74 3.20 -1.22 19.18
N CYS A 75 2.03 -1.42 18.58
CA CYS A 75 0.92 -2.16 19.17
C CYS A 75 0.93 -3.67 18.85
N ARG A 76 2.02 -4.22 18.30
CA ARG A 76 2.10 -5.60 17.78
C ARG A 76 1.81 -6.70 18.79
N ASP A 77 1.88 -6.40 20.09
CA ASP A 77 1.56 -7.35 21.15
C ASP A 77 0.04 -7.53 21.34
N SER A 78 -0.76 -6.68 20.69
CA SER A 78 -2.21 -6.83 20.56
C SER A 78 -2.57 -7.67 19.34
N GLY A 79 -3.43 -8.68 19.53
CA GLY A 79 -3.96 -9.49 18.42
C GLY A 79 -4.66 -8.64 17.34
N LEU A 80 -5.30 -7.53 17.74
CA LEU A 80 -5.96 -6.63 16.79
C LEU A 80 -4.95 -5.95 15.86
N ALA A 81 -3.78 -5.55 16.36
CA ALA A 81 -2.74 -4.95 15.51
C ALA A 81 -2.20 -5.94 14.48
N VAL A 82 -2.01 -7.21 14.88
CA VAL A 82 -1.58 -8.27 13.97
C VAL A 82 -2.65 -8.51 12.88
N ILE A 83 -3.92 -8.63 13.28
CA ILE A 83 -5.05 -8.79 12.35
C ILE A 83 -5.09 -7.60 11.37
N SER A 84 -4.94 -6.36 11.85
CA SER A 84 -4.89 -5.18 11.00
C SER A 84 -3.73 -5.19 10.01
N ILE A 85 -2.53 -5.64 10.42
CA ILE A 85 -1.38 -5.78 9.51
C ILE A 85 -1.70 -6.77 8.38
N PHE A 86 -2.25 -7.94 8.72
CA PHE A 86 -2.66 -8.94 7.71
C PHE A 86 -3.77 -8.43 6.80
N PHE A 87 -4.76 -7.73 7.36
CA PHE A 87 -5.83 -7.13 6.58
C PHE A 87 -5.30 -6.11 5.57
N CYS A 88 -4.42 -5.20 6.01
CA CYS A 88 -3.75 -4.25 5.13
C CYS A 88 -2.96 -4.96 4.03
N PHE A 89 -2.21 -6.02 4.37
CA PHE A 89 -1.41 -6.76 3.40
C PHE A 89 -2.29 -7.37 2.30
N THR A 90 -3.38 -8.04 2.70
CA THR A 90 -4.35 -8.60 1.76
C THR A 90 -5.00 -7.53 0.88
N ALA A 91 -5.36 -6.37 1.46
CA ALA A 91 -5.92 -5.26 0.70
C ALA A 91 -4.93 -4.75 -0.37
N TYR A 92 -3.65 -4.61 -0.03
CA TYR A 92 -2.62 -4.22 -1.00
C TYR A 92 -2.41 -5.26 -2.11
N CYS A 93 -2.44 -6.56 -1.79
CA CYS A 93 -2.40 -7.61 -2.81
C CYS A 93 -3.61 -7.54 -3.77
N TYR A 94 -4.79 -7.22 -3.24
CA TYR A 94 -6.00 -7.04 -4.05
C TYR A 94 -5.88 -5.83 -4.99
N VAL A 95 -5.46 -4.68 -4.47
CA VAL A 95 -5.23 -3.47 -5.26
C VAL A 95 -4.17 -3.69 -6.33
N LEU A 96 -3.08 -4.40 -6.01
CA LEU A 96 -2.06 -4.74 -6.98
C LEU A 96 -2.61 -5.62 -8.12
N THR A 97 -3.43 -6.63 -7.79
CA THR A 97 -4.11 -7.46 -8.80
C THR A 97 -5.02 -6.63 -9.71
N PHE A 98 -5.72 -5.63 -9.13
CA PHE A 98 -6.53 -4.70 -9.91
C PHE A 98 -5.69 -3.90 -10.90
N HIS A 99 -4.56 -3.33 -10.47
CA HIS A 99 -3.65 -2.63 -11.38
C HIS A 99 -3.07 -3.53 -12.47
N PHE A 100 -2.68 -4.76 -12.15
CA PHE A 100 -2.17 -5.70 -13.16
C PHE A 100 -3.23 -6.07 -14.20
N ASN A 101 -4.46 -6.34 -13.76
CA ASN A 101 -5.55 -6.65 -14.69
C ASN A 101 -5.84 -5.45 -15.60
N ALA A 102 -5.85 -4.26 -15.02
CA ALA A 102 -6.04 -3.03 -15.79
C ALA A 102 -4.91 -2.85 -16.81
N LEU A 103 -3.63 -3.03 -16.41
CA LEU A 103 -2.46 -2.90 -17.29
C LEU A 103 -2.53 -3.89 -18.45
N ASN A 104 -2.95 -5.13 -18.18
CA ASN A 104 -3.13 -6.15 -19.21
C ASN A 104 -4.20 -5.75 -20.24
N ILE A 105 -5.31 -5.15 -19.81
CA ILE A 105 -6.35 -4.64 -20.73
C ILE A 105 -5.78 -3.54 -21.63
N LEU A 106 -5.01 -2.61 -21.06
CA LEU A 106 -4.39 -1.51 -21.81
C LEU A 106 -3.43 -2.04 -22.89
N LEU A 107 -2.56 -3.00 -22.55
CA LEU A 107 -1.60 -3.59 -23.49
C LEU A 107 -2.27 -4.38 -24.63
N LEU A 108 -3.47 -4.92 -24.42
CA LEU A 108 -4.21 -5.68 -25.43
C LEU A 108 -5.10 -4.79 -26.31
N THR A 109 -5.35 -3.54 -25.92
CA THR A 109 -6.25 -2.61 -26.63
C THR A 109 -5.56 -1.39 -27.22
N GLY A 110 -4.29 -1.14 -26.87
CA GLY A 110 -3.44 -0.08 -27.41
C GLY A 110 -2.59 -0.49 -28.61
#